data_AF-A0A9Q3VMT8-F1
#
_entry.id   AF-A0A9Q3VMT8-F1
#
_cell.length_a   1.000
_cell.length_b   1.000
_cell.length_c   1.000
_cell.angle_alpha   90.00
_cell.angle_beta   90.00
_cell.angle_gamma   90.00
#
_symmetry.space_group_name_H-M   'P 1'
#
loop_
_entity.id
_entity.type
_entity.pdbx_description
1 polymer ?
#
loop_
_entity_poly.entity_id
_entity_poly.type
_entity_poly.pdbx_seq_one_letter_code
_entity_poly.pdbx_strand_id
1 'polypeptide(L)' 'MALEAQDAETVERFEETLAQAEEVLELRRLFGSPDHFVRVAVADLPAYEAFLSRRVMTIPRIKNVTSHFMMKTVKPGP' A
#
# COMPACT_ATOMS: atom_id res chain seq x y z
N MET A 1 0.81 -2.27 -5.20
CA MET A 1 -0.46 -1.67 -5.65
C MET A 1 -0.25 -1.05 -7.02
N ALA A 2 -1.28 -1.09 -7.85
CA ALA A 2 -1.26 -0.43 -9.15
C ALA A 2 -2.38 0.59 -9.26
N LEU A 3 -2.05 1.79 -9.74
CA LEU A 3 -3.02 2.86 -9.97
C LEU A 3 -3.61 2.77 -11.39
N GLU A 4 -4.85 3.23 -11.54
CA GLU A 4 -5.56 3.25 -12.83
C GLU A 4 -4.98 4.30 -13.78
N ALA A 5 -4.57 5.45 -13.21
CA ALA A 5 -3.91 6.53 -13.92
C ALA A 5 -2.66 6.99 -13.14
N GLN A 6 -1.64 7.41 -13.89
CA GLN A 6 -0.37 7.93 -13.34
C GLN A 6 -0.33 9.46 -13.42
N ASP A 7 -1.48 10.14 -13.43
CA ASP A 7 -1.53 11.60 -13.32
C ASP A 7 -1.06 12.05 -11.93
N ALA A 8 -0.49 13.26 -11.88
CA ALA A 8 0.16 13.77 -10.66
C ALA A 8 -0.79 13.80 -9.46
N GLU A 9 -2.03 14.24 -9.65
CA GLU A 9 -3.02 14.35 -8.57
C GLU A 9 -3.38 12.98 -7.97
N THR A 10 -3.59 11.97 -8.83
CA THR A 10 -3.92 10.61 -8.38
C THR A 10 -2.76 9.98 -7.60
N VAL A 11 -1.54 10.15 -8.11
CA VAL A 11 -0.34 9.61 -7.46
C VAL A 11 -0.08 10.31 -6.13
N GLU A 12 -0.09 11.65 -6.12
CA GLU A 12 0.15 12.46 -4.92
C GLU A 12 -0.86 12.13 -3.82
N ARG A 13 -2.16 12.10 -4.15
CA ARG A 13 -3.20 11.76 -3.19
C ARG A 13 -3.03 10.36 -2.61
N PHE A 14 -2.65 9.39 -3.44
CA PHE A 14 -2.40 8.02 -2.98
C PHE A 14 -1.18 7.96 -2.04
N GLU A 15 -0.08 8.60 -2.43
CA GLU A 15 1.14 8.63 -1.64
C GLU A 15 0.94 9.34 -0.30
N GLU A 16 0.27 10.50 -0.31
CA GLU A 16 -0.08 11.25 0.91
C GLU A 16 -1.00 10.44 1.83
N THR A 17 -2.08 9.84 1.30
CA THR A 17 -3.04 9.09 2.12
C THR A 17 -2.38 7.92 2.83
N LEU A 18 -1.47 7.22 2.15
CA LEU A 18 -0.76 6.08 2.73
C LEU A 18 0.40 6.50 3.62
N ALA A 19 1.11 7.58 3.30
CA ALA A 19 2.18 8.10 4.14
C ALA A 19 1.68 8.60 5.51
N GLN A 20 0.41 9.01 5.60
CA GLN A 20 -0.23 9.43 6.86
C GLN A 20 -0.74 8.26 7.71
N ALA A 21 -0.69 7.02 7.20
CA ALA A 21 -1.16 5.85 7.95
C ALA A 21 -0.03 5.29 8.81
N GLU A 22 -0.25 5.21 10.12
CA GLU A 22 0.74 4.67 11.09
C GLU A 22 1.08 3.20 10.81
N GLU A 23 0.16 2.46 10.20
CA GLU A 23 0.39 1.07 9.80
C GLU A 23 1.40 0.94 8.65
N VAL A 24 1.66 2.00 7.87
CA VAL A 24 2.57 1.98 6.72
C VAL A 24 4.01 2.19 7.20
N LEU A 25 4.79 1.12 7.16
CA LEU A 25 6.22 1.14 7.48
C LEU A 25 7.07 1.60 6.31
N GLU A 26 6.57 1.41 5.09
CA GLU A 26 7.34 1.67 3.89
C GLU A 26 6.42 1.87 2.70
N LEU A 27 6.69 2.92 1.94
CA LEU A 27 6.01 3.23 0.69
C LEU A 27 7.08 3.54 -0.35
N ARG A 28 7.10 2.78 -1.45
CA ARG A 28 8.03 2.97 -2.56
C ARG A 28 7.28 3.02 -3.88
N ARG A 29 7.61 4.01 -4.69
CA ARG A 29 7.23 4.03 -6.10
C ARG A 29 8.20 3.18 -6.91
N LEU A 30 7.65 2.36 -7.80
CA LEU A 30 8.37 1.43 -8.66
C LEU A 30 8.11 1.78 -10.13
N PHE A 31 9.05 1.38 -10.99
CA PHE A 31 8.81 1.39 -12.44
C PHE A 31 8.07 0.10 -12.85
N GLY A 32 7.09 0.23 -13.73
CA GLY A 32 6.29 -0.89 -14.23
C GLY A 32 5.07 -1.18 -13.36
N SER A 33 4.52 -2.39 -13.47
CA SER A 33 3.35 -2.82 -12.68
C SER A 33 3.72 -4.01 -11.79
N PRO A 34 3.43 -3.97 -10.47
CA PRO A 34 2.81 -2.85 -9.76
C PRO A 34 3.75 -1.64 -9.63
N ASP A 35 3.19 -0.44 -9.79
CA ASP A 35 3.90 0.84 -9.73
C ASP A 35 4.15 1.33 -8.29
N HIS A 36 3.55 0.69 -7.29
CA HIS A 36 3.81 1.01 -5.89
C HIS A 36 4.01 -0.25 -5.05
N PHE A 37 4.96 -0.19 -4.12
CA PHE A 37 5.16 -1.18 -3.07
C PHE A 37 4.88 -0.56 -1.72
N VAL A 38 4.08 -1.25 -0.91
CA VAL A 38 3.70 -0.78 0.43
C VAL A 38 3.90 -1.92 1.41
N ARG A 39 4.68 -1.65 2.47
CA ARG A 39 4.87 -2.57 3.58
C ARG A 39 4.11 -2.03 4.78
N VAL A 40 3.16 -2.82 5.27
CA VAL A 40 2.34 -2.46 6.43
C VAL A 40 2.61 -3.39 7.60
N ALA A 41 2.56 -2.86 8.81
CA ALA A 41 2.55 -3.63 10.05
C ALA A 41 1.21 -3.48 10.74
N VAL A 42 0.56 -4.62 10.93
CA VAL A 42 -0.75 -4.74 11.56
C VAL A 42 -0.71 -5.92 12.52
N ALA A 43 -1.57 -5.90 13.54
CA ALA A 43 -1.60 -6.94 14.56
C ALA A 43 -2.03 -8.31 14.00
N ASP A 44 -3.01 -8.32 13.10
CA ASP A 44 -3.65 -9.52 12.58
C ASP A 44 -4.38 -9.25 11.25
N LEU A 45 -5.04 -10.30 10.71
CA LEU A 45 -5.82 -10.22 9.48
C LEU A 45 -7.05 -9.30 9.58
N PRO A 46 -7.83 -9.29 10.68
CA PRO A 46 -8.88 -8.28 10.90
C PRO A 46 -8.38 -6.83 10.87
N ALA A 47 -7.25 -6.54 11.51
CA ALA A 47 -6.62 -5.22 11.47
C ALA A 47 -6.18 -4.86 10.04
N TYR A 48 -5.66 -5.83 9.29
CA TYR A 48 -5.36 -5.65 7.87
C TYR A 48 -6.61 -5.30 7.04
N GLU A 49 -7.72 -6.02 7.24
CA GLU A 49 -8.96 -5.78 6.51
C GLU A 49 -9.52 -4.38 6.83
N ALA A 50 -9.46 -3.95 8.09
CA ALA A 50 -9.85 -2.61 8.50
C ALA A 50 -8.96 -1.54 7.84
N PHE A 51 -7.65 -1.74 7.81
CA PHE A 51 -6.72 -0.84 7.10
C PHE A 51 -7.05 -0.76 5.60
N LEU A 52 -7.23 -1.92 4.95
CA LEU A 52 -7.54 -2.01 3.53
C LEU A 52 -8.85 -1.27 3.21
N SER A 53 -9.91 -1.54 3.97
CA SER A 53 -11.23 -0.93 3.74
C SER A 53 -11.25 0.57 4.07
N ARG A 54 -10.63 1.00 5.18
CA ARG A 54 -10.72 2.38 5.68
C ARG A 54 -9.70 3.33 5.08
N ARG A 55 -8.58 2.83 4.56
CA ARG A 55 -7.53 3.65 3.93
C ARG A 55 -7.47 3.37 2.44
N VAL A 56 -7.07 2.16 2.05
CA VAL A 56 -6.75 1.84 0.66
C VAL A 56 -7.98 1.98 -0.24
N MET A 57 -9.10 1.36 0.11
CA MET A 57 -10.34 1.40 -0.68
C MET A 57 -11.00 2.78 -0.73
N THR A 58 -10.59 3.72 0.14
CA THR A 58 -11.09 5.11 0.10
C THR A 58 -10.37 5.96 -0.94
N ILE A 59 -9.22 5.49 -1.45
CA ILE A 59 -8.44 6.21 -2.44
C ILE A 59 -9.06 5.92 -3.82
N PRO A 60 -9.51 6.95 -4.55
CA PRO A 60 -10.05 6.75 -5.88
C PRO A 60 -8.95 6.26 -6.84
N ARG A 61 -9.35 5.55 -7.91
CA ARG A 61 -8.47 5.13 -9.02
C ARG A 61 -7.37 4.13 -8.65
N ILE A 62 -7.57 3.32 -7.61
CA ILE A 62 -6.77 2.11 -7.43
C ILE A 62 -7.25 1.03 -8.40
N LYS A 63 -6.36 0.58 -9.30
CA LYS A 63 -6.66 -0.46 -10.30
C LYS A 63 -6.60 -1.85 -9.70
N ASN A 64 -5.55 -2.12 -8.92
CA ASN A 64 -5.35 -3.45 -8.34
C ASN A 64 -4.54 -3.40 -7.04
N VAL A 65 -4.97 -4.19 -6.06
CA VAL A 65 -4.28 -4.38 -4.78
C VAL A 65 -3.93 -5.86 -4.63
N THR A 66 -2.65 -6.17 -4.77
CA THR A 66 -2.12 -7.49 -4.45
C THR A 66 -1.48 -7.44 -3.08
N SER A 67 -2.02 -8.25 -2.17
CA SER A 67 -1.61 -8.31 -0.76
C SER A 67 -0.84 -9.59 -0.51
N HIS A 68 0.29 -9.51 0.19
CA HIS A 68 1.08 -10.69 0.55
C HIS A 68 1.31 -10.71 2.06
N PHE A 69 0.87 -11.78 2.72
CA PHE A 69 1.19 -12.02 4.12
C PHE A 69 2.54 -12.72 4.23
N MET A 70 3.41 -12.15 5.05
CA MET A 70 4.76 -12.67 5.24
C MET A 70 4.69 -13.93 6.11
N MET A 71 4.99 -15.10 5.53
CA MET A 71 5.01 -16.37 6.25
C MET A 71 6.16 -16.44 7.27
N LYS A 72 7.34 -15.94 6.88
CA LYS A 72 8.54 -15.90 7.72
C LYS A 72 9.53 -14.88 7.14
N THR A 73 10.13 -14.06 7.98
CA THR A 73 11.31 -13.26 7.60
C THR A 73 12.54 -14.16 7.58
N VAL A 74 13.08 -14.40 6.39
CA VAL A 74 14.32 -15.20 6.23
C VAL A 74 15.56 -14.33 6.44
N LYS A 75 15.53 -13.09 5.95
CA LYS A 75 16.57 -12.08 6.13
C LYS A 75 15.90 -10.69 6.20
N PRO A 76 16.16 -9.88 7.24
CA PRO A 76 15.60 -8.53 7.31
C PRO A 76 16.23 -7.62 6.25
N GLY A 77 15.49 -6.55 5.90
CA GLY A 77 16.03 -5.44 5.11
C GLY A 77 17.12 -4.67 5.89
N PRO A 78 17.89 -3.81 5.20
CA PRO A 78 18.87 -2.94 5.84
C PRO A 78 18.23 -1.94 6.81
#